data_AF-A0A9D3VW58-F1
#
_entry.id   AF-A0A9D3VW58-F1
#
_cell.length_a   1.000
_cell.length_b   1.000
_cell.length_c   1.000
_cell.angle_alpha   90.00
_cell.angle_beta   90.00
_cell.angle_gamma   90.00
#
_symmetry.space_group_name_H-M   'P 1'
#
loop_
_entity.id
_entity.type
_entity.pdbx_description
1 polymer ?
#
loop_
_entity_poly.entity_id
_entity_poly.type
_entity_poly.pdbx_seq_one_letter_code
_entity_poly.pdbx_strand_id
1 'polypeptide(L)'
;MSPTPLLIILNENKLNGDNFQEWKQNLLVVLNSRMSSVLQKQHKNFRTAKEIMMHLEDLLRSQVALAQQSTITNLMNSQQKPDTLVKEHMLKLMRFFVEVEDNGA
;
A
#
# COMPACT_ATOMS: atom_id res chain seq x y z
N MET A 1 2.19 11.64 -0.14
CA MET A 1 1.37 11.41 1.07
C MET A 1 2.28 10.85 2.14
N SER A 2 2.12 11.22 3.42
CA SER A 2 2.88 10.58 4.51
C SER A 2 2.39 9.16 4.72
N PRO A 3 3.28 8.15 4.77
CA PRO A 3 2.87 6.76 4.99
C PRO A 3 2.14 6.65 6.33
N THR A 4 1.04 5.89 6.35
CA THR A 4 0.29 5.68 7.59
C THR A 4 1.17 4.90 8.57
N PRO A 5 1.00 5.09 9.89
CA PRO A 5 1.82 4.39 10.90
C PRO A 5 1.82 2.86 10.74
N LEU A 6 0.72 2.29 10.25
CA LEU A 6 0.59 0.88 9.91
C LEU A 6 1.53 0.46 8.77
N LEU A 7 1.65 1.28 7.72
CA LEU A 7 2.52 1.00 6.58
C LEU A 7 4.01 1.07 6.96
N ILE A 8 4.37 2.00 7.85
CA ILE A 8 5.75 2.13 8.37
C ILE A 8 6.15 0.88 9.16
N ILE A 9 5.28 0.45 10.10
CA ILE A 9 5.53 -0.74 10.93
C ILE A 9 5.67 -2.01 10.09
N LEU A 10 4.88 -2.13 9.02
CA LEU A 10 4.94 -3.28 8.09
C LEU A 10 6.21 -3.28 7.22
N ASN A 11 6.74 -2.11 6.85
CA ASN A 11 7.95 -2.01 6.03
C ASN A 11 9.26 -2.12 6.84
N GLU A 12 9.27 -1.68 8.09
CA GLU A 12 10.47 -1.68 8.94
C GLU A 12 10.77 -3.07 9.54
N ASN A 13 9.75 -3.90 9.74
CA ASN A 13 9.89 -5.22 10.34
C ASN A 13 9.92 -6.31 9.27
N LYS A 14 11.08 -6.95 9.07
CA LYS A 14 11.18 -8.14 8.22
C LYS A 14 10.64 -9.37 8.96
N LEU A 15 9.60 -9.98 8.42
CA LEU A 15 9.10 -11.28 8.91
C LEU A 15 10.14 -12.36 8.62
N ASN A 16 10.52 -13.10 9.64
CA ASN A 16 11.31 -14.32 9.58
C ASN A 16 10.59 -15.42 10.35
N GLY A 17 11.07 -16.66 10.24
CA GLY A 17 10.40 -17.81 10.84
C GLY A 17 10.19 -17.68 12.35
N ASP A 18 11.14 -17.05 13.04
CA ASP A 18 11.14 -16.94 14.51
C ASP A 18 10.16 -15.86 15.00
N ASN A 19 10.03 -14.75 14.27
CA ASN A 19 9.17 -13.63 14.67
C ASN A 19 7.75 -13.68 14.08
N PHE A 20 7.48 -14.61 13.15
CA PHE A 20 6.19 -14.68 12.46
C PHE A 20 5.01 -14.99 13.39
N GLN A 21 5.18 -15.93 14.32
CA GLN A 21 4.10 -16.31 15.25
C GLN A 21 3.75 -15.16 16.20
N GLU A 22 4.75 -14.48 16.72
CA GLU A 22 4.58 -13.33 17.60
C GLU A 22 3.96 -12.15 16.85
N TRP A 23 4.45 -11.83 15.65
CA TRP A 23 3.88 -10.80 14.80
C TRP A 23 2.40 -11.08 14.48
N LYS A 24 2.08 -12.33 14.14
CA LYS A 24 0.72 -12.77 13.84
C LYS A 24 -0.20 -12.60 15.06
N GLN A 25 0.25 -12.93 16.26
CA GLN A 25 -0.54 -12.72 17.47
C GLN A 25 -0.75 -11.23 17.77
N ASN A 26 0.28 -10.41 17.64
CA ASN A 26 0.20 -8.97 17.88
C ASN A 26 -0.74 -8.28 16.87
N LEU A 27 -0.69 -8.68 15.59
CA LEU A 27 -1.63 -8.20 14.58
C LEU A 27 -3.07 -8.57 14.94
N LEU A 28 -3.30 -9.80 15.40
CA LEU A 28 -4.63 -10.28 15.81
C LEU A 28 -5.19 -9.48 17.01
N VAL A 29 -4.32 -9.11 17.97
CA VAL A 29 -4.69 -8.28 19.14
C VAL A 29 -5.02 -6.84 18.73
N VAL A 30 -4.22 -6.23 17.84
CA VAL A 30 -4.48 -4.86 17.34
C VAL A 30 -5.79 -4.81 16.54
N LEU A 31 -6.05 -5.82 15.71
CA LEU A 31 -7.28 -5.91 14.93
C LEU A 31 -8.51 -6.13 15.83
N ASN A 32 -8.41 -6.97 16.85
CA ASN A 32 -9.50 -7.22 17.79
C ASN A 32 -9.80 -6.03 18.71
N SER A 33 -8.78 -5.26 19.11
CA SER A 33 -8.95 -4.10 19.99
C SER A 33 -9.50 -2.86 19.28
N ARG A 34 -9.33 -2.76 17.95
CA ARG A 34 -9.82 -1.63 17.13
C ARG A 34 -11.15 -1.87 16.42
N MET A 35 -11.64 -3.12 16.34
CA MET A 35 -12.94 -3.41 15.72
C MET A 35 -14.10 -3.05 16.66
N SER A 36 -15.00 -2.17 16.20
CA SER A 36 -16.28 -1.93 16.88
C SER A 36 -17.11 -3.22 16.92
N SER A 37 -18.06 -3.31 17.85
CA SER A 37 -18.95 -4.48 18.01
C SER A 37 -19.74 -4.85 16.74
N VAL A 38 -19.85 -3.93 15.78
CA VAL A 38 -20.48 -4.13 14.47
C VAL A 38 -19.56 -4.91 13.51
N LEU A 39 -18.26 -4.61 13.49
CA LEU A 39 -17.27 -5.32 12.66
C LEU A 39 -16.96 -6.73 13.20
N GLN A 40 -16.95 -6.91 14.52
CA GLN A 40 -16.85 -8.25 15.13
C GLN A 40 -17.98 -9.20 14.69
N LYS A 41 -19.19 -8.68 14.46
CA LYS A 41 -20.32 -9.48 13.95
C LYS A 41 -20.15 -9.88 12.48
N GLN A 42 -19.56 -9.01 11.64
CA GLN A 42 -19.28 -9.34 10.23
C GLN A 42 -18.05 -10.25 10.06
N HIS A 43 -17.04 -10.14 10.93
CA HIS A 43 -15.79 -10.91 10.84
C HIS A 43 -15.84 -12.30 11.50
N LYS A 44 -16.97 -12.68 12.10
CA LYS A 44 -17.18 -13.97 12.79
C LYS A 44 -17.01 -15.22 11.88
N ASN A 45 -16.92 -15.00 10.57
CA ASN A 45 -16.86 -16.05 9.54
C ASN A 45 -15.48 -16.25 8.89
N PHE A 46 -14.48 -15.40 9.14
CA PHE A 46 -13.11 -15.62 8.68
C PHE A 46 -12.39 -16.57 9.66
N ARG A 47 -12.62 -17.87 9.50
CA ARG A 47 -12.22 -18.90 10.48
C ARG A 47 -10.76 -19.31 10.37
N THR A 48 -10.01 -18.87 9.36
CA THR A 48 -8.59 -19.19 9.26
C THR A 48 -7.72 -17.97 8.98
N ALA A 49 -6.55 -17.92 9.63
CA ALA A 49 -5.54 -16.89 9.38
C ALA A 49 -5.15 -16.75 7.90
N LYS A 50 -5.36 -17.82 7.10
CA LYS A 50 -5.17 -17.84 5.65
C LYS A 50 -6.14 -16.92 4.91
N GLU A 51 -7.40 -16.85 5.31
CA GLU A 51 -8.40 -16.00 4.64
C GLU A 51 -8.15 -14.51 4.95
N ILE A 52 -7.70 -14.20 6.17
CA ILE A 52 -7.28 -12.85 6.56
C ILE A 52 -6.03 -12.43 5.76
N MET A 53 -5.03 -13.32 5.66
CA MET A 53 -3.81 -13.06 4.90
C MET A 53 -4.11 -12.83 3.40
N MET A 54 -4.99 -13.65 2.81
CA MET A 54 -5.41 -13.50 1.42
C MET A 54 -6.10 -12.15 1.15
N HIS A 55 -6.94 -11.68 2.08
CA HIS A 55 -7.59 -10.38 1.93
C HIS A 55 -6.61 -9.21 2.08
N LEU A 56 -5.63 -9.32 2.97
CA LEU A 56 -4.56 -8.32 3.11
C LEU A 56 -3.66 -8.27 1.87
N GLU A 57 -3.30 -9.42 1.31
CA GLU A 57 -2.54 -9.52 0.05
C GLU A 57 -3.32 -8.90 -1.12
N ASP A 58 -4.64 -9.16 -1.20
CA ASP A 58 -5.51 -8.58 -2.23
C ASP A 58 -5.65 -7.06 -2.09
N LEU A 59 -5.79 -6.57 -0.86
CA LEU A 59 -5.86 -5.14 -0.58
C LEU A 59 -4.53 -4.44 -0.88
N LEU A 60 -3.39 -5.07 -0.56
CA LEU A 60 -2.06 -4.55 -0.89
C LEU A 60 -1.82 -4.53 -2.41
N ARG A 61 -2.16 -5.61 -3.11
CA ARG A 61 -2.11 -5.67 -4.58
C ARG A 61 -2.98 -4.60 -5.23
N SER A 62 -4.17 -4.37 -4.68
CA SER A 62 -5.07 -3.31 -5.14
C SER A 62 -4.49 -1.91 -4.90
N GLN A 63 -3.82 -1.67 -3.77
CA GLN A 63 -3.16 -0.38 -3.51
C GLN A 63 -2.00 -0.12 -4.48
N VAL A 64 -1.19 -1.14 -4.79
CA VAL A 64 -0.12 -1.05 -5.79
C VAL A 64 -0.70 -0.71 -7.16
N ALA A 65 -1.76 -1.41 -7.59
CA ALA A 65 -2.44 -1.13 -8.85
C ALA A 65 -3.03 0.30 -8.91
N LEU A 66 -3.61 0.78 -7.80
CA LEU A 66 -4.16 2.14 -7.71
C LEU A 66 -3.06 3.21 -7.77
N ALA A 67 -1.91 2.98 -7.12
CA ALA A 67 -0.77 3.87 -7.18
C ALA A 67 -0.21 3.97 -8.61
N GLN A 68 -0.01 2.84 -9.29
CA GLN A 68 0.38 2.81 -10.70
C GLN A 68 -0.60 3.57 -11.58
N GLN A 69 -1.91 3.31 -11.43
CA GLN A 69 -2.95 3.96 -12.21
C GLN A 69 -2.92 5.48 -12.01
N SER A 70 -2.72 5.95 -10.77
CA SER A 70 -2.60 7.38 -10.44
C SER A 70 -1.37 8.01 -11.10
N THR A 71 -0.21 7.35 -11.04
CA THR A 71 1.02 7.84 -11.68
C THR A 71 0.88 7.92 -13.20
N ILE A 72 0.29 6.89 -13.84
CA ILE A 72 0.00 6.89 -15.29
C ILE A 72 -0.95 8.04 -15.65
N THR A 73 -2.02 8.25 -14.88
CA THR A 73 -2.95 9.37 -15.12
C THR A 73 -2.26 10.73 -14.97
N ASN A 74 -1.40 10.90 -13.96
CA ASN A 74 -0.63 12.14 -13.77
C ASN A 74 0.37 12.40 -14.90
N LEU A 75 0.99 11.34 -15.43
CA LEU A 75 1.85 11.39 -16.61
C LEU A 75 1.07 11.88 -17.84
N MET A 76 -0.07 11.23 -18.14
CA MET A 76 -0.91 11.55 -19.31
C MET A 76 -1.47 12.98 -19.26
N ASN A 77 -1.75 13.48 -18.06
CA ASN A 77 -2.27 14.82 -17.85
C ASN A 77 -1.16 15.88 -17.66
N SER A 78 0.12 15.49 -17.65
CA SER A 78 1.22 16.43 -17.46
C SER A 78 1.42 17.29 -18.72
N GLN A 79 1.11 18.58 -18.60
CA GLN A 79 1.38 19.56 -19.65
C GLN A 79 2.52 20.49 -19.24
N GLN A 80 3.34 20.89 -20.21
CA GLN A 80 4.34 21.94 -20.00
C GLN A 80 3.63 23.28 -19.80
N LYS A 81 4.07 24.08 -18.82
CA LYS A 81 3.56 25.43 -18.64
C LYS A 81 4.21 26.38 -19.66
N PRO A 82 3.48 27.37 -20.19
CA PRO A 82 4.08 28.44 -20.98
C PRO A 82 5.27 29.06 -20.23
N ASP A 83 6.30 29.46 -20.97
CA ASP A 83 7.51 30.13 -20.47
C ASP A 83 8.38 29.33 -19.47
N THR A 84 8.12 28.02 -19.31
CA THR A 84 9.01 27.11 -18.57
C THR A 84 9.98 26.37 -19.48
N LEU A 85 11.18 26.06 -18.97
CA LEU A 85 12.18 25.30 -19.72
C LEU A 85 11.72 23.86 -19.95
N VAL A 86 11.84 23.40 -21.19
CA VAL A 86 11.55 22.00 -21.58
C VAL A 86 12.32 21.00 -20.69
N LYS A 87 13.55 21.34 -20.29
CA LYS A 87 14.37 20.50 -19.40
C LYS A 87 13.68 20.22 -18.07
N GLU A 88 13.01 21.20 -17.46
CA GLU A 88 12.31 21.03 -16.19
C GLU A 88 11.09 20.13 -16.34
N HIS A 89 10.37 20.27 -17.46
CA HIS A 89 9.26 19.40 -17.79
C HIS A 89 9.73 17.95 -18.03
N MET A 90 10.83 17.75 -18.76
CA MET A 90 11.43 16.43 -19.00
C MET A 90 11.86 15.74 -17.70
N LEU A 91 12.44 16.48 -16.75
CA LEU A 91 12.79 15.93 -15.43
C LEU A 91 11.54 15.48 -14.65
N LYS A 92 10.43 16.20 -14.78
CA LYS A 92 9.15 15.81 -14.19
C LYS A 92 8.60 14.53 -14.83
N LEU A 93 8.67 14.41 -16.16
CA LEU A 93 8.25 13.19 -16.87
C LEU A 93 9.13 11.98 -16.50
N MET A 94 10.45 12.16 -16.44
CA MET A 94 11.40 11.11 -16.00
C MET A 94 11.06 10.56 -14.61
N ARG A 95 10.65 11.43 -13.67
CA ARG A 95 10.23 10.98 -12.34
C ARG A 95 9.01 10.06 -12.38
N PHE A 96 8.03 10.36 -13.23
CA PHE A 96 6.86 9.49 -13.38
C PHE A 96 7.22 8.13 -13.99
N PHE A 97 8.20 8.04 -14.90
CA PHE A 97 8.66 6.75 -15.42
C PHE A 97 9.30 5.89 -14.32
N VAL A 98 10.18 6.47 -13.50
CA VAL A 98 10.77 5.78 -12.34
C VAL A 98 9.69 5.33 -11.36
N GLU A 99 8.72 6.20 -11.05
CA GLU A 99 7.60 5.86 -10.16
C GLU A 99 6.70 4.75 -10.73
N VAL A 100 6.52 4.64 -12.04
CA VAL A 100 5.76 3.53 -12.65
C VAL A 100 6.52 2.21 -12.53
N GLU A 101 7.83 2.22 -12.73
CA GLU A 101 8.70 1.04 -12.60
C GLU A 101 8.73 0.53 -11.14
N ASP A 102 8.92 1.43 -10.17
CA ASP A 102 8.97 1.09 -8.74
C ASP A 102 7.63 0.56 -8.21
N ASN A 103 6.51 1.02 -8.76
CA ASN A 103 5.17 0.55 -8.37
C ASN A 103 4.75 -0.76 -9.09
N GLY A 104 5.58 -1.35 -9.97
CA GLY A 104 5.21 -2.53 -10.77
C GLY A 104 5.94 -3.83 -10.50
N ALA A 105 6.86 -3.83 -9.52
CA ALA A 105 7.63 -5.01 -9.11
C ALA A 105 6.95 -5.80 -7.98
#